data_AF-A0AAX2CCH2-F1
#
_entry.id   AF-A0AAX2CCH2-F1
#
_cell.length_a   1.000
_cell.length_b   1.000
_cell.length_c   1.000
_cell.angle_alpha   90.00
_cell.angle_beta   90.00
_cell.angle_gamma   90.00
#
_symmetry.space_group_name_H-M   'P 1'
#
loop_
_entity.id
_entity.type
_entity.pdbx_description
1 polymer ?
#
loop_
_entity_poly.entity_id
_entity_poly.type
_entity_poly.pdbx_seq_one_letter_code
_entity_poly.pdbx_strand_id
1 'polypeptide(L)'
;MLAVLCGHYHDSETLIDEMDDDGDGIADRKVYQMLADYQDGPEGGQGYMRLLQFDTTANKMYVKTYSLYLNEYNFYKPEEYPGKDEFTLDMDLKPAIKQVATDYVEANVYTDEVIGKDNFVANWRNAKVTLKDLEENTTYHWYIKVEDRYGGRVTSPIWSFTTGKKG
;
A
#
# COMPACT_ATOMS: atom_id res chain seq x y z
N MET A 1 1.38 10.00 -8.29
CA MET A 1 2.81 9.69 -8.10
C MET A 1 3.59 11.01 -8.14
N LEU A 2 4.57 11.21 -7.24
CA LEU A 2 5.29 12.48 -7.13
C LEU A 2 6.59 12.50 -7.95
N ALA A 3 7.41 11.47 -7.79
CA ALA A 3 8.72 11.41 -8.39
C ALA A 3 9.11 9.98 -8.78
N VAL A 4 9.98 9.87 -9.77
CA VAL A 4 10.66 8.64 -10.18
C VAL A 4 12.16 8.88 -10.00
N LEU A 5 12.82 8.01 -9.24
CA LEU A 5 14.27 8.09 -9.02
C LEU A 5 14.96 7.02 -9.87
N CYS A 6 15.95 7.42 -10.66
CA CYS A 6 16.66 6.51 -11.54
C CYS A 6 18.19 6.72 -11.50
N GLY A 7 18.90 5.72 -12.01
CA GLY A 7 20.36 5.68 -12.20
C GLY A 7 20.68 4.97 -13.51
N HIS A 8 21.79 4.24 -13.57
CA HIS A 8 22.31 3.46 -14.72
C HIS A 8 23.03 4.29 -15.78
N TYR A 9 22.43 5.39 -16.23
CA TYR A 9 23.11 6.32 -17.12
C TYR A 9 23.88 7.33 -16.27
N HIS A 10 25.20 7.42 -16.46
CA HIS A 10 26.09 8.21 -15.63
C HIS A 10 25.93 9.70 -15.92
N ASP A 11 24.96 10.33 -15.24
CA ASP A 11 24.71 11.76 -15.28
C ASP A 11 23.83 12.18 -14.08
N SER A 12 23.57 13.48 -13.99
CA SER A 12 22.52 14.06 -13.16
C SER A 12 21.56 14.86 -14.03
N GLU A 13 20.30 14.44 -14.08
CA GLU A 13 19.28 15.09 -14.91
C GLU A 13 17.91 15.08 -14.23
N THR A 14 17.08 16.08 -14.56
CA THR A 14 15.69 16.15 -14.09
C THR A 14 14.75 16.42 -15.25
N LEU A 15 13.75 15.56 -15.42
CA LEU A 15 12.64 15.74 -16.35
C LEU A 15 11.34 15.93 -15.57
N ILE A 16 10.50 16.85 -16.02
CA ILE A 16 9.19 17.12 -15.42
C ILE A 16 8.13 16.74 -16.44
N ASP A 17 7.31 15.76 -16.11
CA ASP A 17 6.14 15.42 -16.90
C ASP A 17 4.88 15.97 -16.25
N GLU A 18 4.01 16.55 -17.07
CA GLU A 18 2.68 17.00 -16.68
C GLU A 18 1.68 15.87 -16.97
N MET A 19 0.91 15.49 -15.96
CA MET A 19 -0.06 14.40 -16.02
C MET A 19 -1.47 14.97 -15.94
N ASP A 20 -2.29 14.59 -16.90
CA ASP A 20 -3.73 14.77 -16.94
C ASP A 20 -4.36 13.43 -16.52
N ASP A 21 -4.73 13.33 -15.24
CA ASP A 21 -5.23 12.11 -14.63
C ASP A 21 -6.74 11.92 -14.92
N ASP A 22 -7.50 12.98 -15.20
CA ASP A 22 -8.95 12.93 -15.47
C ASP A 22 -9.36 13.06 -16.95
N GLY A 23 -8.41 13.41 -17.81
CA GLY A 23 -8.55 13.47 -19.26
C GLY A 23 -9.24 14.74 -19.76
N ASP A 24 -9.28 15.83 -18.97
CA ASP A 24 -9.90 17.09 -19.34
C ASP A 24 -9.02 18.01 -20.22
N GLY A 25 -7.76 17.61 -20.44
CA GLY A 25 -6.76 18.35 -21.21
C GLY A 25 -5.97 19.38 -20.39
N ILE A 26 -6.18 19.45 -19.08
CA ILE A 26 -5.44 20.28 -18.12
C ILE A 26 -4.60 19.36 -17.25
N ALA A 27 -3.34 19.74 -17.02
CA ALA A 27 -2.46 18.96 -16.17
C ALA A 27 -2.89 19.07 -14.69
N ASP A 28 -3.23 17.94 -14.07
CA ASP A 28 -3.55 17.82 -12.65
C ASP A 28 -2.31 17.85 -11.75
N ARG A 29 -1.22 17.23 -12.20
CA ARG A 29 0.00 17.10 -11.39
C ARG A 29 1.27 16.98 -12.21
N LYS A 30 2.38 17.30 -11.55
CA LYS A 30 3.74 17.13 -12.07
C LYS A 30 4.40 15.88 -11.50
N VAL A 31 5.07 15.12 -12.36
CA VAL A 31 5.94 14.00 -11.98
C VAL A 31 7.37 14.39 -12.25
N TYR A 32 8.20 14.36 -11.21
CA TYR A 32 9.62 14.67 -11.31
C TYR A 32 10.42 13.39 -11.50
N GLN A 33 11.00 13.20 -12.68
CA GLN A 33 11.95 12.11 -12.94
C GLN A 33 13.36 12.63 -12.67
N MET A 34 14.07 12.01 -11.74
CA MET A 34 15.39 12.47 -11.30
C MET A 34 16.42 11.34 -11.48
N LEU A 35 17.34 11.56 -12.42
CA LEU A 35 18.53 10.74 -12.65
C LEU A 35 19.66 11.23 -11.74
N ALA A 36 20.25 10.32 -10.96
CA ALA A 36 21.39 10.59 -10.10
C ALA A 36 22.40 9.44 -10.17
N ASP A 37 23.41 9.55 -11.03
CA ASP A 37 24.43 8.53 -11.17
C ASP A 37 25.78 9.13 -11.53
N TYR A 38 26.67 9.17 -10.55
CA TYR A 38 27.99 9.80 -10.69
C TYR A 38 29.09 8.78 -10.98
N GLN A 39 28.76 7.51 -11.25
CA GLN A 39 29.72 6.39 -11.22
C GLN A 39 30.89 6.51 -12.21
N ASP A 40 30.74 7.28 -13.29
CA ASP A 40 31.78 7.53 -14.30
C ASP A 40 32.72 8.71 -13.92
N GLY A 41 32.42 9.38 -12.80
CA GLY A 41 33.30 10.37 -12.20
C GLY A 41 34.57 9.76 -11.61
N PRO A 42 35.55 10.60 -11.20
CA PRO A 42 36.79 10.12 -10.59
C PRO A 42 36.53 9.16 -9.43
N GLU A 43 37.38 8.15 -9.25
CA GLU A 43 37.27 7.17 -8.15
C GLU A 43 35.89 6.48 -8.04
N GLY A 44 35.18 6.32 -9.16
CA GLY A 44 33.84 5.73 -9.18
C GLY A 44 32.73 6.68 -8.72
N GLY A 45 32.91 7.98 -8.95
CA GLY A 45 31.95 9.03 -8.58
C GLY A 45 32.15 9.67 -7.22
N GLN A 46 33.32 9.47 -6.60
CA GLN A 46 33.78 10.16 -5.37
C GLN A 46 32.77 10.15 -4.21
N GLY A 47 31.88 9.16 -4.15
CA GLY A 47 30.90 8.99 -3.07
C GLY A 47 29.78 10.03 -3.00
N TYR A 48 29.44 10.70 -4.11
CA TYR A 48 28.32 11.64 -4.14
C TYR A 48 26.97 10.93 -4.01
N MET A 49 26.11 11.47 -3.14
CA MET A 49 24.75 11.00 -2.89
C MET A 49 23.75 12.15 -3.07
N ARG A 50 22.54 11.82 -3.54
CA ARG A 50 21.42 12.76 -3.59
C ARG A 50 20.65 12.79 -2.28
N LEU A 51 20.47 13.99 -1.74
CA LEU A 51 19.72 14.29 -0.53
C LEU A 51 18.40 14.97 -0.91
N LEU A 52 17.29 14.45 -0.39
CA LEU A 52 15.96 15.01 -0.54
C LEU A 52 15.46 15.50 0.82
N GLN A 53 15.34 16.82 0.97
CA GLN A 53 14.87 17.44 2.22
C GLN A 53 13.48 18.02 2.03
N PHE A 54 12.54 17.56 2.85
CA PHE A 54 11.14 17.98 2.80
C PHE A 54 10.88 19.03 3.88
N ASP A 55 10.37 20.19 3.47
CA ASP A 55 9.94 21.26 4.37
C ASP A 55 8.43 21.43 4.28
N THR A 56 7.74 20.86 5.26
CA THR A 56 6.28 20.87 5.36
C THR A 56 5.71 22.25 5.69
N THR A 57 6.53 23.16 6.22
CA THR A 57 6.11 24.54 6.53
C THR A 57 6.19 25.40 5.27
N ALA A 58 7.28 25.27 4.52
CA ALA A 58 7.49 26.00 3.28
C ALA A 58 6.77 25.37 2.07
N ASN A 59 6.22 24.14 2.19
CA ASN A 59 5.62 23.38 1.09
C ASN A 59 6.61 23.18 -0.07
N LYS A 60 7.83 22.75 0.29
CA LYS A 60 8.93 22.60 -0.66
C LYS A 60 9.73 21.33 -0.40
N MET A 61 10.33 20.79 -1.45
CA MET A 61 11.43 19.84 -1.37
C MET A 61 12.70 20.50 -1.89
N TYR A 62 13.77 20.38 -1.12
CA TYR A 62 15.11 20.79 -1.54
C TYR A 62 15.89 19.55 -1.95
N VAL A 63 16.41 19.55 -3.17
CA VAL A 63 17.28 18.52 -3.70
C VAL A 63 18.70 19.04 -3.70
N LYS A 64 19.63 18.26 -3.12
CA LYS A 64 21.06 18.58 -3.08
C LYS A 64 21.87 17.33 -3.34
N THR A 65 23.09 17.47 -3.84
CA THR A 65 24.05 16.37 -3.91
C THR A 65 25.22 16.64 -2.97
N TYR A 66 25.66 15.62 -2.23
CA TYR A 66 26.76 15.73 -1.27
C TYR A 66 27.62 14.48 -1.25
N SER A 67 28.94 14.66 -1.22
CA SER A 67 29.92 13.59 -1.04
C SER A 67 30.42 13.57 0.41
N LEU A 68 30.23 12.44 1.08
CA LEU A 68 30.83 12.19 2.41
C LEU A 68 32.34 11.99 2.32
N TYR A 69 32.83 11.51 1.19
CA TYR A 69 34.25 11.20 0.99
C TYR A 69 35.07 12.48 0.81
N LEU A 70 34.56 13.43 0.01
CA LEU A 70 35.20 14.73 -0.21
C LEU A 70 34.74 15.79 0.80
N ASN A 71 33.64 15.55 1.52
CA ASN A 71 32.96 16.53 2.35
C ASN A 71 32.56 17.80 1.55
N GLU A 72 32.03 17.60 0.35
CA GLU A 72 31.67 18.67 -0.59
C GLU A 72 30.25 18.50 -1.15
N TYR A 73 29.59 19.62 -1.43
CA TYR A 73 28.33 19.66 -2.16
C TYR A 73 28.57 19.81 -3.67
N ASN A 74 27.63 19.27 -4.45
CA ASN A 74 27.52 19.39 -5.90
C ASN A 74 28.72 18.80 -6.67
N PHE A 75 28.49 17.66 -7.31
CA PHE A 75 29.45 17.04 -8.23
C PHE A 75 29.60 17.92 -9.48
N TYR A 76 28.48 18.37 -10.05
CA TYR A 76 28.44 19.38 -11.09
C TYR A 76 28.38 20.78 -10.47
N LYS A 77 29.36 21.62 -10.80
CA LYS A 77 29.46 22.96 -10.23
C LYS A 77 28.29 23.85 -10.67
N PRO A 78 27.54 24.49 -9.74
CA PRO A 78 26.37 25.30 -10.08
C PRO A 78 26.64 26.46 -11.03
N GLU A 79 27.87 26.97 -11.07
CA GLU A 79 28.28 28.05 -11.96
C GLU A 79 28.29 27.62 -13.43
N GLU A 80 28.50 26.32 -13.69
CA GLU A 80 28.57 25.73 -15.02
C GLU A 80 27.28 24.95 -15.36
N TYR A 81 26.70 24.28 -14.37
CA TYR A 81 25.51 23.44 -14.51
C TYR A 81 24.44 23.82 -13.47
N PRO A 82 23.84 25.01 -13.59
CA PRO A 82 22.83 25.48 -12.64
C PRO A 82 21.62 24.54 -12.62
N GLY A 83 21.14 24.18 -11.43
CA GLY A 83 19.97 23.32 -11.25
C GLY A 83 20.21 21.82 -11.45
N LYS A 84 21.44 21.39 -11.78
CA LYS A 84 21.74 19.98 -12.05
C LYS A 84 21.84 19.14 -10.78
N ASP A 85 22.53 19.64 -9.76
CA ASP A 85 22.72 18.95 -8.47
C ASP A 85 22.00 19.59 -7.29
N GLU A 86 21.58 20.85 -7.45
CA GLU A 86 20.88 21.59 -6.41
C GLU A 86 19.71 22.37 -7.01
N PHE A 87 18.49 22.02 -6.58
CA PHE A 87 17.25 22.65 -7.03
C PHE A 87 16.14 22.49 -6.01
N THR A 88 15.07 23.26 -6.17
CA THR A 88 13.91 23.28 -5.26
C THR A 88 12.65 22.96 -6.03
N LEU A 89 11.83 22.08 -5.48
CA LEU A 89 10.53 21.69 -6.02
C LEU A 89 9.43 22.24 -5.12
N ASP A 90 8.42 22.87 -5.71
CA ASP A 90 7.20 23.20 -4.99
C ASP A 90 6.36 21.93 -4.79
N MET A 91 5.82 21.79 -3.58
CA MET A 91 5.14 20.58 -3.15
C MET A 91 3.94 20.88 -2.27
N ASP A 92 2.80 20.26 -2.54
CA ASP A 92 1.69 20.28 -1.59
C ASP A 92 1.94 19.26 -0.47
N LEU A 93 2.63 19.70 0.59
CA LEU A 93 2.93 18.91 1.78
C LEU A 93 1.92 19.16 2.90
N LYS A 94 0.84 19.90 2.62
CA LYS A 94 -0.20 20.15 3.60
C LYS A 94 -0.84 18.81 3.99
N PRO A 95 -1.22 18.64 5.27
CA PRO A 95 -1.97 17.46 5.68
C PRO A 95 -3.26 17.34 4.87
N ALA A 96 -3.33 16.34 4.00
CA ALA A 96 -4.56 15.99 3.32
C ALA A 96 -5.39 15.09 4.23
N ILE A 97 -6.64 15.47 4.51
CA ILE A 97 -7.59 14.57 5.15
C ILE A 97 -7.92 13.47 4.15
N LYS A 98 -7.41 12.26 4.41
CA LYS A 98 -7.75 11.07 3.62
C LYS A 98 -8.92 10.37 4.29
N GLN A 99 -10.00 10.18 3.54
CA GLN A 99 -11.13 9.36 3.96
C GLN A 99 -11.05 8.01 3.27
N VAL A 100 -11.16 6.94 4.05
CA VAL A 100 -11.51 5.62 3.52
C VAL A 100 -13.01 5.47 3.72
N ALA A 101 -13.76 5.37 2.64
CA ALA A 101 -15.19 5.10 2.66
C ALA A 101 -15.44 3.67 2.18
N THR A 102 -16.34 2.97 2.87
CA THR A 102 -16.84 1.66 2.48
C THR A 102 -18.34 1.63 2.73
N ASP A 103 -19.09 1.02 1.82
CA ASP A 103 -20.53 0.83 2.00
C ASP A 103 -20.85 -0.22 3.09
N TYR A 104 -19.85 -1.01 3.48
CA TYR A 104 -20.04 -2.13 4.40
C TYR A 104 -18.83 -2.36 5.31
N VAL A 105 -19.12 -2.63 6.58
CA VAL A 105 -18.19 -3.14 7.59
C VAL A 105 -18.87 -4.29 8.31
N GLU A 106 -18.20 -5.44 8.40
CA GLU A 106 -18.67 -6.61 9.14
C GLU A 106 -17.72 -6.92 10.30
N ALA A 107 -18.30 -7.19 11.47
CA ALA A 107 -17.57 -7.72 12.61
C ALA A 107 -18.21 -9.05 13.03
N ASN A 108 -17.50 -10.15 12.79
CA ASN A 108 -17.95 -11.51 13.11
C ASN A 108 -17.30 -12.02 14.39
N VAL A 109 -18.11 -12.52 15.32
CA VAL A 109 -17.64 -13.17 16.55
C VAL A 109 -17.84 -14.68 16.39
N TYR A 110 -16.74 -15.42 16.38
CA TYR A 110 -16.74 -16.88 16.28
C TYR A 110 -16.60 -17.50 17.68
N THR A 111 -17.44 -18.48 17.99
CA THR A 111 -17.42 -19.21 19.26
C THR A 111 -17.04 -20.66 19.03
N ASP A 112 -16.25 -21.25 19.92
CA ASP A 112 -15.90 -22.68 19.85
C ASP A 112 -17.03 -23.64 20.32
N GLU A 113 -18.23 -23.11 20.60
CA GLU A 113 -19.40 -23.93 20.96
C GLU A 113 -19.86 -24.79 19.78
N VAL A 114 -19.85 -26.11 19.97
CA VAL A 114 -20.21 -27.07 18.93
C VAL A 114 -21.69 -27.42 19.00
N ILE A 115 -22.48 -26.90 18.06
CA ILE A 115 -23.91 -27.22 17.91
C ILE A 115 -24.17 -28.53 17.16
N GLY A 116 -23.13 -29.10 16.54
CA GLY A 116 -23.15 -30.46 16.02
C GLY A 116 -21.89 -30.78 15.21
N LYS A 117 -21.68 -32.08 14.99
CA LYS A 117 -20.46 -32.59 14.37
C LYS A 117 -20.77 -33.78 13.49
N ASP A 118 -20.15 -33.82 12.31
CA ASP A 118 -20.12 -34.99 11.44
C ASP A 118 -18.65 -35.43 11.27
N ASN A 119 -18.32 -36.62 11.78
CA ASN A 119 -16.94 -37.11 11.82
C ASN A 119 -16.49 -37.78 10.50
N PHE A 120 -17.35 -37.87 9.48
CA PHE A 120 -17.04 -38.65 8.27
C PHE A 120 -17.45 -37.92 6.98
N VAL A 121 -16.54 -37.09 6.48
CA VAL A 121 -16.66 -36.43 5.17
C VAL A 121 -15.71 -37.11 4.17
N ALA A 122 -16.18 -38.14 3.49
CA ALA A 122 -15.54 -38.63 2.27
C ALA A 122 -15.95 -37.74 1.08
N ASN A 123 -15.13 -37.67 0.02
CA ASN A 123 -15.24 -36.74 -1.13
C ASN A 123 -16.59 -36.75 -1.90
N TRP A 124 -17.57 -37.56 -1.52
CA TRP A 124 -18.83 -37.79 -2.25
C TRP A 124 -20.09 -37.66 -1.37
N ARG A 125 -19.98 -37.03 -0.20
CA ARG A 125 -21.10 -36.85 0.73
C ARG A 125 -21.14 -35.42 1.29
N ASN A 126 -22.34 -34.85 1.35
CA ASN A 126 -22.60 -33.64 2.12
C ASN A 126 -22.71 -33.99 3.61
N ALA A 127 -21.95 -33.29 4.45
CA ALA A 127 -22.12 -33.35 5.90
C ALA A 127 -23.52 -32.86 6.28
N LYS A 128 -24.14 -33.52 7.27
CA LYS A 128 -25.48 -33.15 7.76
C LYS A 128 -25.51 -33.22 9.28
N VAL A 129 -26.09 -32.18 9.89
CA VAL A 129 -26.33 -32.09 11.33
C VAL A 129 -27.79 -31.72 11.53
N THR A 130 -28.46 -32.41 12.47
CA THR A 130 -29.82 -32.06 12.89
C THR A 130 -29.75 -31.22 14.15
N LEU A 131 -30.19 -29.97 14.07
CA LEU A 131 -30.35 -29.09 15.22
C LEU A 131 -31.65 -29.46 15.95
N LYS A 132 -31.59 -29.54 17.28
CA LYS A 132 -32.75 -29.82 18.15
C LYS A 132 -32.93 -28.66 19.14
N ASP A 133 -34.12 -28.62 19.74
CA ASP A 133 -34.42 -27.70 20.85
C ASP A 133 -34.26 -26.22 20.49
N LEU A 134 -34.54 -25.86 19.24
CA LEU A 134 -34.56 -24.47 18.79
C LEU A 134 -35.81 -23.76 19.33
N GLU A 135 -35.59 -22.56 19.85
CA GLU A 135 -36.65 -21.66 20.29
C GLU A 135 -37.40 -21.09 19.09
N GLU A 136 -38.68 -20.75 19.28
CA GLU A 136 -39.52 -20.17 18.22
C GLU A 136 -39.18 -18.69 18.00
N ASN A 137 -39.35 -18.21 16.75
CA ASN A 137 -39.06 -16.82 16.36
C ASN A 137 -37.66 -16.34 16.77
N THR A 138 -36.69 -17.24 16.73
CA THR A 138 -35.30 -16.98 17.16
C THR A 138 -34.37 -17.10 15.96
N THR A 139 -33.51 -16.10 15.79
CA THR A 139 -32.47 -16.07 14.76
C THR A 139 -31.21 -16.75 15.30
N TYR A 140 -30.73 -17.74 14.56
CA TYR A 140 -29.50 -18.47 14.87
C TYR A 140 -28.44 -18.14 13.84
N HIS A 141 -27.20 -17.94 14.31
CA HIS A 141 -26.01 -17.76 13.50
C HIS A 141 -25.10 -18.97 13.64
N TRP A 142 -24.50 -19.43 12.55
CA TRP A 142 -23.64 -20.60 12.57
C TRP A 142 -22.60 -20.55 11.46
N TYR A 143 -21.51 -21.29 11.64
CA TYR A 143 -20.44 -21.45 10.67
C TYR A 143 -19.93 -22.89 10.70
N ILE A 144 -19.21 -23.30 9.66
CA ILE A 144 -18.59 -24.62 9.55
C ILE A 144 -17.08 -24.46 9.70
N LYS A 145 -16.48 -25.35 10.49
CA LYS A 145 -15.04 -25.58 10.53
C LYS A 145 -14.77 -27.00 10.06
N VAL A 146 -14.02 -27.13 8.96
CA VAL A 146 -13.55 -28.42 8.43
C VAL A 146 -12.10 -28.60 8.85
N GLU A 147 -11.77 -29.79 9.35
CA GLU A 147 -10.42 -30.17 9.75
C GLU A 147 -10.05 -31.53 9.15
N ASP A 148 -8.85 -31.64 8.58
CA ASP A 148 -8.30 -32.91 8.10
C ASP A 148 -7.36 -33.56 9.11
N ARG A 149 -6.99 -34.83 8.86
CA ARG A 149 -6.09 -35.60 9.74
C ARG A 149 -4.64 -35.09 9.78
N TYR A 150 -4.28 -34.16 8.91
CA TYR A 150 -2.97 -33.55 8.80
C TYR A 150 -2.93 -32.13 9.42
N GLY A 151 -4.03 -31.68 10.02
CA GLY A 151 -4.14 -30.38 10.68
C GLY A 151 -4.57 -29.22 9.76
N GLY A 152 -4.91 -29.49 8.50
CA GLY A 152 -5.49 -28.50 7.60
C GLY A 152 -6.87 -28.08 8.08
N ARG A 153 -7.15 -26.77 8.13
CA ARG A 153 -8.41 -26.20 8.63
C ARG A 153 -8.96 -25.15 7.68
N VAL A 154 -10.27 -25.20 7.42
CA VAL A 154 -11.00 -24.19 6.65
C VAL A 154 -12.26 -23.80 7.41
N THR A 155 -12.54 -22.49 7.46
CA THR A 155 -13.72 -21.92 8.13
C THR A 155 -14.59 -21.21 7.11
N SER A 156 -15.91 -21.39 7.19
CA SER A 156 -16.87 -20.71 6.32
C SER A 156 -17.18 -19.28 6.79
N PRO A 157 -17.87 -18.48 5.96
CA PRO A 157 -18.63 -17.32 6.45
C PRO A 157 -19.67 -17.72 7.51
N ILE A 158 -20.20 -16.71 8.23
CA ILE A 158 -21.33 -16.89 9.12
C ILE A 158 -22.62 -16.89 8.28
N TRP A 159 -23.45 -17.90 8.49
CA TRP A 159 -24.80 -17.96 7.95
C TRP A 159 -25.82 -17.78 9.07
N SER A 160 -27.05 -17.41 8.70
CA SER A 160 -28.15 -17.28 9.65
C SER A 160 -29.44 -17.86 9.12
N PHE A 161 -30.32 -18.26 10.03
CA PHE A 161 -31.71 -18.59 9.74
C PHE A 161 -32.59 -18.21 10.94
N THR A 162 -33.89 -18.02 10.72
CA THR A 162 -34.85 -17.71 11.79
C THR A 162 -35.92 -18.79 11.86
N THR A 163 -36.19 -19.30 13.05
CA THR A 163 -37.27 -20.28 13.26
C THR A 163 -38.65 -19.62 13.18
N GLY A 164 -39.63 -20.32 12.60
CA GLY A 164 -41.04 -19.87 12.60
C GLY A 164 -41.76 -20.19 13.91
N LYS A 165 -43.01 -19.74 14.03
CA LYS A 165 -43.94 -20.23 15.06
C LYS A 165 -44.28 -21.70 14.83
N LYS A 166 -44.41 -22.49 15.90
CA LYS A 166 -45.02 -23.82 15.78
C LYS A 166 -46.49 -23.64 15.39
N GLY A 167 -46.85 -24.19 14.23
CA GLY A 167 -48.24 -24.30 13.76
C GLY A 167 -48.94 -25.50 14.38
#